data_AF-A0A4Q3YQF5-F1
#
_entry.id   AF-A0A4Q3YQF5-F1
#
_cell.length_a   1.000
_cell.length_b   1.000
_cell.length_c   1.000
_cell.angle_alpha   90.00
_cell.angle_beta   90.00
_cell.angle_gamma   90.00
#
_symmetry.space_group_name_H-M   'P 1'
#
loop_
_entity.id
_entity.type
_entity.pdbx_description
1 polymer ?
#
loop_
_entity_poly.entity_id
_entity_poly.type
_entity_poly.pdbx_seq_one_letter_code
_entity_poly.pdbx_strand_id
1 'polypeptide(L)'
;MNRWWLLGVILFGCIFALFGFLRISLDVMDARSLRVILGLFLFGCYYGIVAFGTSEKTRSLSVLAQTLLGIALALAIASLASASIQGYVLAVALGLVLGFTADFWLEYVRWP
;
A
#
# COMPACT_ATOMS: atom_id res chain seq x y z
N MET A 1 -7.05 -23.56 0.10
CA MET A 1 -6.27 -22.53 -0.64
C MET A 1 -5.63 -21.59 0.37
N ASN A 2 -4.32 -21.35 0.29
CA ASN A 2 -3.63 -20.45 1.22
C ASN A 2 -4.06 -19.00 0.93
N ARG A 3 -4.41 -18.23 1.97
CA ARG A 3 -4.83 -16.81 1.87
C ARG A 3 -3.79 -15.94 1.16
N TRP A 4 -2.51 -16.23 1.36
CA TRP A 4 -1.39 -15.61 0.65
C TRP A 4 -1.39 -15.86 -0.85
N TRP A 5 -1.89 -17.03 -1.25
CA TRP A 5 -2.05 -17.38 -2.67
C TRP A 5 -3.18 -16.56 -3.30
N LEU A 6 -4.29 -16.39 -2.57
CA LEU A 6 -5.42 -15.56 -3.01
C LEU A 6 -5.03 -14.08 -3.10
N LEU A 7 -4.32 -13.55 -2.08
CA LEU A 7 -3.72 -12.21 -2.13
C LEU A 7 -2.76 -12.08 -3.33
N GLY A 8 -1.89 -13.07 -3.54
CA GLY A 8 -0.94 -13.08 -4.65
C GLY A 8 -1.63 -13.03 -6.02
N VAL A 9 -2.71 -13.80 -6.21
CA VAL A 9 -3.52 -13.78 -7.44
C VAL A 9 -4.19 -12.42 -7.64
N ILE A 10 -4.79 -11.84 -6.59
CA ILE A 10 -5.41 -10.51 -6.66
C ILE A 10 -4.36 -9.46 -7.02
N LEU A 11 -3.22 -9.43 -6.32
CA LEU A 11 -2.14 -8.48 -6.58
C LEU A 11 -1.60 -8.63 -8.01
N PHE A 12 -1.39 -9.86 -8.48
CA PHE A 12 -0.95 -10.11 -9.84
C PHE A 12 -1.95 -9.59 -10.88
N GLY A 13 -3.25 -9.85 -10.68
CA GLY A 13 -4.31 -9.32 -11.54
C GLY A 13 -4.37 -7.79 -11.52
N CYS A 14 -4.25 -7.16 -10.34
CA CYS A 14 -4.24 -5.72 -10.20
C CYS A 14 -3.02 -5.07 -10.88
N ILE A 15 -1.82 -5.68 -10.78
CA ILE A 15 -0.62 -5.23 -11.49
C ILE A 15 -0.86 -5.30 -13.00
N PHE A 16 -1.37 -6.42 -13.50
CA PHE A 16 -1.65 -6.59 -14.92
C PHE A 16 -2.67 -5.56 -15.43
N ALA A 17 -3.74 -5.34 -14.68
CA ALA A 17 -4.76 -4.33 -14.98
C ALA A 17 -4.17 -2.90 -14.98
N LEU A 18 -3.27 -2.59 -14.04
CA LEU A 18 -2.58 -1.31 -13.98
C LEU A 18 -1.70 -1.09 -15.22
N PHE A 19 -0.91 -2.08 -15.64
CA PHE A 19 -0.11 -1.98 -16.86
C PHE A 19 -0.97 -1.86 -18.12
N GLY A 20 -2.09 -2.58 -18.20
CA GLY A 20 -3.06 -2.44 -19.29
C GLY A 20 -3.65 -1.04 -19.36
N PHE A 21 -4.06 -0.50 -18.21
CA PHE A 21 -4.58 0.86 -18.08
C PHE A 21 -3.52 1.91 -18.46
N LEU A 22 -2.31 1.81 -17.90
CA LEU A 22 -1.21 2.72 -18.20
C LEU A 22 -0.88 2.71 -19.68
N ARG A 23 -0.81 1.53 -20.33
CA ARG A 23 -0.54 1.44 -21.77
C ARG A 23 -1.56 2.17 -22.63
N ILE A 24 -2.84 2.11 -22.27
CA ILE A 24 -3.93 2.73 -23.05
C ILE A 24 -4.02 4.24 -22.77
N SER A 25 -3.70 4.65 -21.55
CA SER A 25 -3.99 6.01 -21.07
C SER A 25 -2.75 6.89 -20.87
N LEU A 26 -1.54 6.38 -21.16
CA LEU A 26 -0.28 7.13 -20.98
C LEU A 26 -0.22 8.42 -21.79
N ASP A 27 -0.81 8.44 -22.98
CA ASP A 27 -0.80 9.61 -23.87
C ASP A 27 -1.96 10.60 -23.60
N VAL A 28 -2.95 10.19 -22.79
CA VAL A 28 -4.19 10.95 -22.57
C VAL A 28 -4.29 11.50 -21.13
N MET A 29 -3.61 10.86 -20.18
CA MET A 29 -3.65 11.24 -18.78
C MET A 29 -2.62 12.31 -18.42
N ASP A 30 -3.04 13.28 -17.60
CA ASP A 30 -2.11 14.20 -16.99
C ASP A 30 -1.26 13.51 -15.91
N ALA A 31 -0.05 14.04 -15.71
CA ALA A 31 0.91 13.49 -14.75
C ALA A 31 0.35 13.45 -13.32
N ARG A 32 -0.59 14.35 -12.98
CA ARG A 32 -1.22 14.41 -11.66
C ARG A 32 -2.15 13.21 -11.43
N SER A 33 -3.04 12.92 -12.37
CA SER A 33 -3.97 11.80 -12.26
C SER A 33 -3.23 10.47 -12.22
N LEU A 34 -2.15 10.34 -13.00
CA LEU A 34 -1.30 9.16 -12.99
C LEU A 34 -0.64 8.93 -11.62
N ARG A 35 -0.12 9.98 -10.99
CA ARG A 35 0.42 9.92 -9.62
C ARG A 35 -0.63 9.51 -8.59
N VAL A 36 -1.85 10.02 -8.71
CA VAL A 36 -2.96 9.68 -7.80
C VAL A 36 -3.35 8.20 -7.95
N ILE A 37 -3.49 7.71 -9.17
CA ILE A 37 -3.82 6.29 -9.43
C ILE A 37 -2.74 5.37 -8.88
N LEU A 38 -1.46 5.69 -9.13
CA LEU A 38 -0.34 4.93 -8.58
C LEU A 38 -0.31 4.99 -7.05
N GLY A 39 -0.60 6.14 -6.44
CA GLY A 39 -0.70 6.28 -4.98
C GLY A 39 -1.82 5.42 -4.38
N LEU A 40 -3.01 5.44 -4.98
CA LEU A 40 -4.14 4.60 -4.57
C LEU A 40 -3.83 3.11 -4.73
N PHE A 41 -3.18 2.74 -5.84
CA PHE A 41 -2.75 1.37 -6.09
C PHE A 41 -1.77 0.89 -5.01
N LEU A 42 -0.72 1.65 -4.73
CA LEU A 42 0.26 1.34 -3.68
C LEU A 42 -0.40 1.22 -2.30
N PHE A 43 -1.30 2.13 -1.96
CA PHE A 43 -2.05 2.07 -0.71
C PHE A 43 -2.94 0.82 -0.64
N GLY A 44 -3.62 0.46 -1.73
CA GLY A 44 -4.42 -0.76 -1.83
C GLY A 44 -3.59 -2.03 -1.65
N CYS A 45 -2.39 -2.10 -2.24
CA CYS A 45 -1.46 -3.21 -2.04
C CYS A 45 -1.01 -3.32 -0.58
N TYR A 46 -0.62 -2.20 0.04
CA TYR A 46 -0.27 -2.14 1.45
C TYR A 46 -1.42 -2.66 2.32
N TYR A 47 -2.62 -2.11 2.13
CA TYR A 47 -3.80 -2.50 2.89
C TYR A 47 -4.09 -4.00 2.76
N GLY A 48 -4.05 -4.55 1.55
CA GLY A 48 -4.24 -5.98 1.31
C GLY A 48 -3.20 -6.84 2.05
N ILE A 49 -1.92 -6.47 1.98
CA ILE A 49 -0.85 -7.21 2.67
C ILE A 49 -1.05 -7.19 4.19
N VAL A 50 -1.35 -6.02 4.75
CA VAL A 50 -1.54 -5.89 6.21
C VAL A 50 -2.81 -6.61 6.65
N ALA A 51 -3.93 -6.47 5.95
CA ALA A 51 -5.19 -7.14 6.29
C ALA A 51 -5.08 -8.67 6.26
N PHE A 52 -4.43 -9.22 5.24
CA PHE A 52 -4.20 -10.67 5.16
C PHE A 52 -3.17 -11.12 6.20
N GLY A 53 -2.16 -10.30 6.48
CA GLY A 53 -1.12 -10.52 7.48
C GLY A 53 -1.60 -10.64 8.93
N THR A 54 -2.73 -10.01 9.26
CA THR A 54 -3.30 -9.86 10.62
C THR A 54 -4.63 -10.60 10.82
N SER A 55 -5.11 -11.31 9.80
CA SER A 55 -6.45 -11.93 9.76
C SER A 55 -6.64 -13.18 10.63
N GLU A 56 -5.66 -13.60 11.42
CA GLU A 56 -5.71 -14.80 12.28
C GLU A 56 -5.29 -14.53 13.73
N LYS A 57 -5.59 -15.48 14.64
CA LYS A 57 -5.15 -15.48 16.04
C LYS A 57 -3.61 -15.47 16.20
N THR A 58 -2.88 -15.87 15.16
CA THR A 58 -1.42 -15.83 15.07
C THR A 58 -1.01 -14.82 14.00
N ARG A 59 -0.31 -13.74 14.42
CA ARG A 59 0.29 -12.77 13.50
C ARG A 59 1.22 -13.50 12.52
N SER A 60 0.94 -13.38 11.23
CA SER A 60 1.88 -13.82 10.18
C SER A 60 2.87 -12.72 9.79
N LEU A 61 2.51 -11.46 10.07
CA LEU A 61 3.35 -10.28 9.91
C LEU A 61 3.72 -9.71 11.28
N SER A 62 4.99 -9.47 11.53
CA SER A 62 5.45 -8.80 12.75
C SER A 62 5.17 -7.30 12.67
N VAL A 63 5.07 -6.64 13.84
CA VAL A 63 4.92 -5.17 13.93
C VAL A 63 6.05 -4.46 13.20
N LEU A 64 7.28 -4.97 13.34
CA LEU A 64 8.43 -4.42 12.64
C LEU A 64 8.24 -4.48 11.12
N ALA A 65 7.77 -5.60 10.59
CA ALA A 65 7.53 -5.77 9.16
C ALA A 65 6.38 -4.87 8.65
N GLN A 66 5.30 -4.73 9.40
CA GLN A 66 4.22 -3.77 9.09
C GLN A 66 4.73 -2.32 9.10
N THR A 67 5.57 -1.97 10.08
CA THR A 67 6.19 -0.64 10.21
C THR A 67 7.09 -0.33 9.04
N LEU A 68 7.97 -1.26 8.66
CA LEU A 68 8.82 -1.11 7.47
C LEU A 68 7.98 -0.99 6.19
N LEU A 69 6.89 -1.75 6.09
CA LEU A 69 5.98 -1.68 4.94
C LEU A 69 5.26 -0.31 4.89
N GLY A 70 4.82 0.22 6.03
CA GLY A 70 4.21 1.55 6.13
C GLY A 70 5.17 2.67 5.77
N ILE A 71 6.43 2.60 6.23
CA ILE A 71 7.50 3.53 5.82
C ILE A 71 7.76 3.42 4.32
N ALA A 72 7.91 2.22 3.78
CA ALA A 72 8.15 2.01 2.35
C ALA A 72 7.02 2.60 1.49
N LEU A 73 5.76 2.40 1.90
CA LEU A 73 4.60 3.01 1.25
C LEU A 73 4.68 4.54 1.27
N ALA A 74 4.87 5.13 2.45
CA ALA A 74 4.88 6.58 2.60
C ALA A 74 6.02 7.22 1.79
N LEU A 75 7.20 6.61 1.77
CA LEU A 75 8.33 7.04 0.94
C LEU A 75 8.03 6.91 -0.56
N ALA A 76 7.35 5.84 -0.99
CA ALA A 76 6.95 5.67 -2.39
C ALA A 76 5.94 6.75 -2.82
N ILE A 77 4.97 7.09 -1.96
CA ILE A 77 4.02 8.18 -2.20
C ILE A 77 4.74 9.53 -2.23
N ALA A 78 5.67 9.79 -1.31
CA ALA A 78 6.47 11.01 -1.31
C ALA A 78 7.31 11.15 -2.59
N SER A 79 7.86 10.04 -3.09
CA SER A 79 8.57 9.99 -4.37
C SER A 79 7.67 10.31 -5.56
N LEU A 80 6.47 9.70 -5.62
CA LEU A 80 5.46 10.02 -6.63
C LEU A 80 5.04 11.50 -6.60
N ALA A 81 5.00 12.10 -5.42
CA ALA A 81 4.70 13.53 -5.25
C ALA A 81 5.90 14.44 -5.57
N SER A 82 7.08 13.90 -5.85
CA SER A 82 8.32 14.66 -6.01
C SER A 82 8.61 15.54 -4.79
N ALA A 83 8.43 14.98 -3.59
CA ALA A 83 8.55 15.69 -2.33
C ALA A 83 9.98 16.21 -2.07
N SER A 84 10.07 17.30 -1.31
CA SER A 84 11.34 17.79 -0.78
C SER A 84 11.88 16.88 0.33
N ILE A 85 13.13 17.10 0.75
CA ILE A 85 13.74 16.37 1.88
C ILE A 85 12.86 16.42 3.14
N GLN A 86 12.28 17.59 3.44
CA GLN A 86 11.34 17.75 4.57
C GLN A 86 10.09 16.88 4.39
N GLY A 87 9.58 16.78 3.15
CA GLY A 87 8.47 15.89 2.81
C GLY A 87 8.82 14.42 2.99
N TYR A 88 10.05 13.99 2.69
CA TYR A 88 10.50 12.63 2.97
C TYR A 88 10.62 12.36 4.48
N VAL A 89 11.11 13.32 5.28
CA VAL A 89 11.14 13.18 6.74
C VAL A 89 9.73 13.02 7.30
N LEU A 90 8.78 13.84 6.83
CA LEU A 90 7.37 13.70 7.20
C LEU A 90 6.80 12.34 6.75
N ALA A 91 7.15 11.87 5.56
CA ALA A 91 6.72 10.57 5.06
C ALA A 91 7.22 9.41 5.94
N VAL A 92 8.46 9.46 6.42
CA VAL A 92 8.97 8.45 7.38
C VAL A 92 8.15 8.49 8.67
N ALA A 93 7.88 9.68 9.22
CA ALA A 93 7.08 9.82 10.43
C ALA A 93 5.64 9.28 10.24
N LEU A 94 5.01 9.60 9.11
CA LEU A 94 3.69 9.07 8.77
C LEU A 94 3.70 7.56 8.58
N GLY A 95 4.70 7.02 7.88
CA GLY A 95 4.84 5.59 7.65
C GLY A 95 5.08 4.79 8.93
N LEU A 96 5.85 5.36 9.88
CA LEU A 96 6.03 4.81 11.23
C LEU A 96 4.69 4.71 11.96
N VAL A 97 3.92 5.81 11.99
CA VAL A 97 2.59 5.84 12.63
C VAL A 97 1.68 4.82 11.95
N LEU A 98 1.62 4.81 10.63
CA LEU A 98 0.69 4.01 9.84
C LEU A 98 0.96 2.51 9.96
N GLY A 99 2.22 2.09 10.04
CA GLY A 99 2.58 0.69 10.27
C GLY A 99 2.51 0.26 11.74
N PHE A 100 2.82 1.14 12.71
CA PHE A 100 2.67 0.82 14.14
C PHE A 100 1.20 0.69 14.55
N THR A 101 0.33 1.51 13.95
CA THR A 101 -1.11 1.50 14.24
C THR A 101 -1.89 0.51 13.39
N ALA A 102 -1.24 -0.20 12.47
CA ALA A 102 -1.85 -1.06 11.46
C ALA A 102 -2.87 -2.05 12.04
N ASP A 103 -2.55 -2.70 13.16
CA ASP A 103 -3.45 -3.67 13.79
C ASP A 103 -4.71 -3.01 14.39
N PHE A 104 -4.61 -1.80 14.92
CA PHE A 104 -5.76 -1.07 15.46
C PHE A 104 -6.76 -0.70 14.36
N TRP A 105 -6.27 -0.25 13.20
CA TRP A 105 -7.14 0.06 12.06
C TRP A 105 -7.88 -1.19 11.58
N LEU A 106 -7.20 -2.34 11.58
CA LEU A 106 -7.79 -3.59 11.14
C LEU A 106 -8.83 -4.12 12.12
N GLU A 107 -8.63 -3.95 13.43
CA GLU A 107 -9.67 -4.25 14.41
C GLU A 107 -10.92 -3.39 14.18
N TYR A 108 -10.76 -2.11 13.83
CA TYR A 108 -11.87 -1.23 13.48
C TYR A 108 -12.54 -1.57 12.13
N VAL A 109 -11.79 -2.09 11.17
CA VAL A 109 -12.27 -2.41 9.82
C VAL A 109 -12.76 -3.86 9.70
N ARG A 110 -12.62 -4.69 10.74
CA ARG A 110 -13.31 -5.98 10.84
C ARG A 110 -14.82 -5.75 10.79
N TRP A 111 -15.36 -5.69 9.57
CA TRP A 111 -16.77 -5.86 9.32
C TRP A 111 -17.20 -7.23 9.85
N PRO A 112 -18.38 -7.31 10.50
CA PRO A 112 -18.91 -8.55 11.05
C PRO A 112 -19.03 -9.67 10.01
#